data_AF-A0A7C2E768-F1
#
_entry.id   AF-A0A7C2E768-F1
#
_cell.length_a   1.000
_cell.length_b   1.000
_cell.length_c   1.000
_cell.angle_alpha   90.00
_cell.angle_beta   90.00
_cell.angle_gamma   90.00
#
_symmetry.space_group_name_H-M   'P 1'
#
loop_
_entity.id
_entity.type
_entity.pdbx_description
1 polymer ?
#
loop_
_entity_poly.entity_id
_entity_poly.type
_entity_poly.pdbx_seq_one_letter_code
_entity_poly.pdbx_strand_id
1 'polypeptide(L)'
;ETEDIARLSKALGMKRSEFRAQYVGKNEDKDTVFNKRPCPFLKRNLCTQYEARPDCCREYPVSLAIDSMEKLDNLSANYTVCPVIFHALERFRSEEGATL
;
A
#
# COMPACT_ATOMS: atom_id res chain seq x y z
N GLU A 1 -6.02 -11.55 13.43
CA GLU A 1 -4.61 -11.10 13.38
C GLU A 1 -4.18 -11.25 11.93
N THR A 2 -3.77 -10.18 11.25
CA THR A 2 -3.63 -10.19 9.79
C THR A 2 -2.53 -11.16 9.35
N GLU A 3 -2.74 -11.89 8.25
CA GLU A 3 -1.75 -12.80 7.67
C GLU A 3 -0.43 -12.07 7.36
N ASP A 4 -0.51 -10.77 7.04
CA ASP A 4 0.64 -9.89 6.86
C ASP A 4 1.56 -9.80 8.09
N ILE A 5 1.00 -9.67 9.29
CA ILE A 5 1.79 -9.62 10.53
C ILE A 5 2.52 -10.95 10.72
N ALA A 6 1.85 -12.08 10.44
CA ALA A 6 2.45 -13.40 10.55
C ALA A 6 3.60 -13.58 9.53
N ARG A 7 3.41 -13.12 8.30
CA ARG A 7 4.40 -13.20 7.20
C ARG A 7 5.64 -12.35 7.48
N LEU A 8 5.44 -11.09 7.86
CA LEU A 8 6.53 -10.14 8.13
C LEU A 8 7.29 -10.49 9.41
N SER A 9 6.60 -10.88 10.49
CA SER A 9 7.28 -11.30 11.73
C SER A 9 8.15 -12.54 11.49
N LYS A 10 7.67 -13.51 10.70
CA LYS A 10 8.46 -14.68 10.29
C LYS A 10 9.68 -14.29 9.46
N ALA A 11 9.53 -13.40 8.49
CA ALA A 11 10.64 -12.94 7.63
C ALA A 11 11.72 -12.19 8.42
N LEU A 12 11.33 -11.47 9.47
CA LEU A 12 12.24 -10.74 10.36
C LEU A 12 12.78 -11.60 11.51
N GLY A 13 12.33 -12.85 11.65
CA GLY A 13 12.77 -13.75 12.73
C GLY A 13 12.32 -13.33 14.13
N MET A 14 11.20 -12.62 14.26
CA MET A 14 10.69 -12.10 15.54
C MET A 14 9.28 -12.62 15.85
N LYS A 15 8.85 -12.46 17.11
CA LYS A 15 7.49 -12.85 17.52
C LYS A 15 6.46 -11.86 16.97
N ARG A 16 5.24 -12.33 16.68
CA ARG A 16 4.14 -11.47 16.20
C ARG A 16 3.83 -10.31 17.15
N SER A 17 3.85 -10.56 18.46
CA SER A 17 3.62 -9.55 19.49
C SER A 17 4.67 -8.43 19.45
N GLU A 18 5.93 -8.79 19.28
CA GLU A 18 7.05 -7.86 19.16
C GLU A 18 6.95 -7.04 17.86
N PHE A 19 6.67 -7.71 16.74
CA PHE A 19 6.43 -7.03 15.47
C PHE A 19 5.31 -5.99 15.58
N ARG A 20 4.20 -6.38 16.22
CA ARG A 20 3.05 -5.49 16.42
C ARG A 20 3.43 -4.27 17.26
N ALA A 21 4.12 -4.48 18.38
CA ALA A 21 4.56 -3.40 19.24
C ALA A 21 5.55 -2.46 18.53
N GLN A 22 6.44 -2.99 17.69
CA GLN A 22 7.51 -2.23 17.06
C GLN A 22 7.06 -1.49 15.80
N TYR A 23 6.21 -2.10 14.96
CA TYR A 23 5.93 -1.60 13.61
C TYR A 23 4.47 -1.27 13.32
N VAL A 24 3.52 -1.70 14.15
CA VAL A 24 2.09 -1.60 13.83
C VAL A 24 1.41 -0.53 14.67
N GLY A 25 0.55 0.26 14.05
CA GLY A 25 -0.29 1.27 14.69
C GLY A 25 -1.70 1.29 14.10
N LYS A 26 -2.47 2.32 14.47
CA LYS A 26 -3.77 2.64 13.87
C LYS A 26 -3.73 4.04 13.26
N ASN A 27 -4.34 4.22 12.10
CA ASN A 27 -4.63 5.54 11.52
C ASN A 27 -5.96 6.10 12.08
N GLU A 28 -6.38 7.26 11.56
CA GLU A 28 -7.62 7.95 11.92
C GLU A 28 -8.86 7.08 11.67
N ASP A 29 -8.84 6.27 10.61
CA ASP A 29 -9.89 5.32 10.25
C ASP A 29 -9.85 4.00 11.04
N LYS A 30 -8.91 3.89 11.99
CA LYS A 30 -8.66 2.70 12.84
C LYS A 30 -8.14 1.48 12.07
N ASP A 31 -7.69 1.65 10.85
CA ASP A 31 -7.01 0.62 10.05
C ASP A 31 -5.68 0.23 10.68
N THR A 32 -5.28 -1.02 10.46
CA THR A 32 -3.99 -1.52 10.92
C THR A 32 -2.93 -1.12 9.90
N VAL A 33 -2.11 -0.13 10.26
CA VAL A 33 -1.08 0.45 9.38
C VAL A 33 0.30 0.35 10.00
N PHE A 34 1.35 0.59 9.20
CA PHE A 34 2.67 0.84 9.78
C PHE A 34 2.66 2.13 10.59
N ASN A 35 3.29 2.08 11.77
CA ASN A 35 3.35 3.22 12.71
C ASN A 35 4.32 4.34 12.28
N LYS A 36 5.08 4.16 11.20
CA LYS A 36 6.02 5.15 10.65
C LYS A 36 5.81 5.33 9.15
N ARG A 37 5.92 6.58 8.69
CA ARG A 37 5.90 6.98 7.28
C ARG A 37 7.20 7.74 6.96
N PRO A 38 7.92 7.43 5.86
CA PRO A 38 7.66 6.32 4.93
C PRO A 38 7.81 4.95 5.61
N CYS A 39 7.34 3.88 4.94
CA CYS A 39 7.38 2.51 5.46
C CYS A 39 8.77 2.16 6.03
N PRO A 40 8.86 1.55 7.23
CA PRO A 40 10.15 1.25 7.87
C PRO A 40 11.02 0.25 7.08
N PHE A 41 10.42 -0.49 6.14
CA PHE A 41 11.11 -1.43 5.26
C PHE A 41 11.51 -0.82 3.92
N LEU A 42 11.26 0.47 3.69
CA LEU A 42 11.67 1.16 2.47
C LEU A 42 13.11 1.67 2.61
N LYS A 43 14.01 1.23 1.73
CA LYS A 43 15.40 1.72 1.64
C LYS A 43 15.69 2.22 0.23
N ARG A 44 15.97 3.53 0.11
CA ARG A 44 15.98 4.23 -1.20
C ARG A 44 14.61 4.05 -1.88
N ASN A 45 14.55 3.17 -2.88
CA ASN A 45 13.34 2.87 -3.66
C ASN A 45 12.98 1.37 -3.64
N LEU A 46 13.56 0.59 -2.72
CA LEU A 46 13.35 -0.85 -2.65
C LEU A 46 12.85 -1.27 -1.27
N CYS A 47 11.92 -2.22 -1.23
CA CYS A 47 11.49 -2.85 0.00
C CYS A 47 12.53 -3.87 0.46
N THR A 48 13.00 -3.77 1.69
CA THR A 48 13.93 -4.73 2.30
C THR A 48 13.26 -6.08 2.61
N GLN A 49 11.93 -6.13 2.64
CA GLN A 49 11.11 -7.32 2.90
C GLN A 49 10.23 -7.67 1.69
N TYR A 50 10.80 -7.63 0.48
CA TYR A 50 10.04 -7.71 -0.77
C TYR A 50 9.20 -9.00 -0.91
N GLU A 51 9.78 -10.15 -0.55
CA GLU A 51 9.10 -11.45 -0.61
C GLU A 51 8.01 -11.61 0.46
N ALA A 52 8.11 -10.87 1.57
CA ALA A 52 7.18 -10.92 2.69
C ALA A 52 6.25 -9.70 2.74
N ARG A 53 6.27 -8.85 1.70
CA ARG A 53 5.50 -7.61 1.68
C ARG A 53 4.01 -7.86 1.92
N PRO A 54 3.30 -6.91 2.57
CA PRO A 54 1.88 -7.06 2.86
C PRO A 54 1.06 -7.04 1.57
N ASP A 55 -0.17 -7.55 1.62
CA ASP A 55 -1.01 -7.73 0.42
C ASP A 55 -1.29 -6.41 -0.31
N CYS A 56 -1.55 -5.34 0.44
CA CYS A 56 -1.67 -3.99 -0.13
C CYS A 56 -0.44 -3.54 -0.93
N CYS A 57 0.77 -4.01 -0.57
CA CYS A 57 2.00 -3.73 -1.31
C CYS A 57 2.26 -4.74 -2.44
N ARG A 58 1.63 -5.94 -2.43
CA ARG A 58 1.69 -6.90 -3.55
C ARG A 58 0.78 -6.48 -4.68
N GLU A 59 -0.39 -5.96 -4.32
CA GLU A 59 -1.38 -5.44 -5.23
C GLU A 59 -0.99 -4.07 -5.80
N TYR A 60 0.14 -3.49 -5.36
CA TYR A 60 0.62 -2.22 -5.86
C TYR A 60 1.37 -2.36 -7.20
N PRO A 61 1.10 -1.52 -8.20
CA PRO A 61 0.08 -0.47 -8.21
C PRO A 61 -1.32 -1.07 -8.26
N VAL A 62 -2.22 -0.57 -7.40
CA VAL A 62 -3.62 -1.04 -7.35
C VAL A 62 -4.15 -1.08 -8.76
N SER A 63 -4.66 -2.24 -9.18
CA SER A 63 -5.21 -2.40 -10.52
C SER A 63 -6.32 -1.37 -10.73
N LEU A 64 -6.21 -0.57 -11.79
CA LEU A 64 -7.25 0.37 -12.21
C LEU A 64 -8.50 -0.35 -12.76
N ALA A 65 -8.48 -1.69 -12.81
CA ALA A 65 -9.69 -2.49 -12.87
C ALA A 65 -10.42 -2.35 -11.51
N ILE A 66 -11.20 -1.28 -11.41
CA ILE A 66 -12.03 -0.95 -10.26
C ILE A 66 -13.17 -1.97 -10.21
N ASP A 67 -13.03 -2.99 -9.37
CA ASP A 67 -14.11 -3.91 -9.01
C ASP A 67 -14.82 -3.50 -7.71
N SER A 68 -14.30 -2.48 -7.00
CA SER A 68 -14.82 -2.04 -5.71
C SER A 68 -14.63 -0.53 -5.45
N MET A 69 -15.52 0.04 -4.63
CA MET A 69 -15.44 1.45 -4.21
C MET A 69 -14.20 1.76 -3.36
N GLU A 70 -13.72 0.79 -2.57
CA GLU A 70 -12.52 0.93 -1.74
C GLU A 70 -11.25 1.20 -2.58
N LYS A 71 -11.16 0.61 -3.78
CA LYS A 71 -10.05 0.87 -4.71
C LYS A 71 -10.10 2.29 -5.28
N LEU A 72 -11.31 2.81 -5.53
CA LEU A 72 -11.54 4.20 -5.96
C LEU A 72 -11.11 5.21 -4.89
N ASP A 73 -11.51 4.97 -3.63
CA ASP A 73 -11.14 5.83 -2.51
C ASP A 73 -9.62 5.87 -2.32
N ASN A 74 -8.96 4.70 -2.35
CA ASN A 74 -7.50 4.61 -2.29
C ASN A 74 -6.82 5.32 -3.47
N LEU A 75 -7.35 5.18 -4.69
CA LEU A 75 -6.79 5.84 -5.85
C LEU A 75 -6.90 7.37 -5.73
N SER A 76 -8.07 7.86 -5.28
CA SER A 76 -8.32 9.29 -5.08
C SER A 76 -7.42 9.89 -3.99
N ALA A 77 -7.27 9.22 -2.85
CA ALA A 77 -6.43 9.66 -1.75
C ALA A 77 -4.95 9.70 -2.13
N ASN A 78 -4.53 8.83 -3.05
CA ASN A 78 -3.13 8.75 -3.48
C ASN A 78 -2.82 9.54 -4.76
N TYR A 79 -3.82 10.04 -5.49
CA TYR A 79 -3.64 10.76 -6.76
C TYR A 79 -2.74 11.99 -6.62
N THR A 80 -2.92 12.77 -5.55
CA THR A 80 -2.16 14.00 -5.32
C THR A 80 -0.74 13.77 -4.79
N VAL A 81 -0.43 12.56 -4.32
CA VAL A 81 0.85 12.24 -3.67
C VAL A 81 1.71 11.26 -4.45
N CYS A 82 1.13 10.46 -5.35
CA CYS A 82 1.84 9.46 -6.13
C CYS A 82 1.93 9.84 -7.63
N PRO A 83 3.15 10.09 -8.15
CA PRO A 83 3.35 10.41 -9.57
C PRO A 83 2.86 9.31 -10.52
N VAL A 84 2.97 8.04 -10.11
CA VAL A 84 2.52 6.90 -10.95
C VAL A 84 1.01 6.93 -11.13
N ILE A 85 0.26 7.17 -10.05
CA ILE A 85 -1.20 7.24 -10.09
C ILE A 85 -1.64 8.46 -10.90
N PHE A 86 -1.00 9.61 -10.67
CA PHE A 86 -1.24 10.82 -11.46
C PHE A 86 -1.07 10.55 -12.96
N HIS A 87 0.11 10.07 -13.38
CA HIS A 87 0.39 9.83 -14.79
C HIS A 87 -0.51 8.74 -15.40
N ALA A 88 -0.88 7.71 -14.63
CA ALA A 88 -1.82 6.70 -15.12
C ALA A 88 -3.19 7.34 -15.42
N LEU A 89 -3.80 8.03 -14.45
CA LEU A 89 -5.12 8.66 -14.61
C LEU A 89 -5.14 9.76 -15.69
N GLU A 90 -4.07 10.53 -15.81
CA GLU A 90 -3.92 11.54 -16.86
C GLU A 90 -3.87 10.92 -18.27
N ARG A 91 -3.25 9.74 -18.41
CA ARG A 91 -3.27 8.97 -19.66
C ARG A 91 -4.66 8.44 -19.96
N PHE A 92 -5.36 7.89 -18.97
CA PHE A 92 -6.77 7.49 -19.13
C PHE A 92 -7.65 8.66 -19.60
N ARG A 93 -7.53 9.84 -18.97
CA ARG A 93 -8.27 11.04 -19.40
C ARG A 93 -7.95 11.46 -20.83
N SER A 94 -6.68 11.35 -21.23
CA SER A 94 -6.24 11.75 -22.58
C SER A 94 -6.70 10.76 -23.66
N GLU A 95 -6.85 9.48 -23.32
CA GLU A 95 -7.33 8.43 -24.23
C GLU A 95 -8.86 8.43 -24.35
N GLU A 96 -9.61 8.73 -23.28
CA GLU A 96 -11.09 8.81 -23.31
C GLU A 96 -11.64 10.20 -23.66
N GLY A 97 -10.83 11.27 -23.55
CA GLY A 97 -11.17 12.62 -24.01
C GLY A 97 -11.35 12.75 -25.53
N ALA A 98 -11.14 11.68 -26.29
CA ALA A 98 -11.43 11.60 -27.73
C ALA A 98 -12.82 11.00 -28.06
N THR A 99 -13.59 10.55 -27.06
CA THR A 99 -14.84 9.79 -27.31
C THR A 99 -16.06 10.23 -26.50
N LEU A 100 -16.00 11.39 -25.83
CA LEU A 100 -17.18 12.08 -25.28
C LEU A 100 -17.44 13.40 -26.02
#